data_AF-A0A0J8D7F5-F1
#
_entry.id   AF-A0A0J8D7F5-F1
#
_cell.length_a   1.000
_cell.length_b   1.000
_cell.length_c   1.000
_cell.angle_alpha   90.00
_cell.angle_beta   90.00
_cell.angle_gamma   90.00
#
_symmetry.space_group_name_H-M   'P 1'
#
loop_
_entity.id
_entity.type
_entity.pdbx_description
1 polymer ?
#
loop_
_entity_poly.entity_id
_entity_poly.type
_entity_poly.pdbx_seq_one_letter_code
_entity_poly.pdbx_strand_id
1 'polypeptide(L)'
;MTSIYNNSLKKDNKNNDLIYPKDNPQENFNLSKEEMEKKIEFISNHDYLTKLPHRAFFRKQIKLQCEEFREKERSFALMMLNVDGFKYINDALGYSIGDNLLVEIAYRLKMFLGEDIFISRYFGDQFAIIVPGLGNIGEYEWVAKKVIDLFSNPFIINQHNLNITVSMGVSIFPEDGKDHESLKNYANRALIRAKTEAKNSYKFYSPKMNIQSYKQFILRNDFLKAIKNGEFKVYYQPIIKLKNNEILAAEALIRWDHPTWGLVFPSEFISIADETGFIIDMGNWLLRDICDTYRKWIDSGLPAIKISINYSSIHLQQKNFLENVKNIIDEFKLNPNFLIIEIIESILFENKEEIMHNIKCLRAYGIQVALNNFGRSYSSLQYLNSLNIDILKIDSSFIKNVTIDKTSDIIIESLIKMAQELKVKLVAEGIETDEQLHYLKKLNCHTGQGYLYIEPTPIQEFEKILSKKKLNPINVKNPAIEGRRNFFRINFINLLEVDMTVLTINDKKVNLGYTKALIKDMGPGGLRFISTIRLPIKNNIILQFKTEILAEEINVYGCPKWIEEVHGDLYEYGIEFTVDENERTILTGVLHKFEVKMKNNMGFNEGRFVFDSPNTYFPKLS
;
A
#
# COMPACT_ATOMS: atom_id res chain seq x y z
N MET A 1 25.58 -22.21 11.11
CA MET A 1 24.97 -22.09 9.75
C MET A 1 25.17 -23.29 8.82
N THR A 2 25.68 -24.46 9.25
CA THR A 2 25.91 -25.59 8.30
C THR A 2 25.51 -26.98 8.81
N SER A 3 24.89 -27.10 9.99
CA SER A 3 24.66 -28.43 10.60
C SER A 3 23.23 -28.98 10.50
N ILE A 4 22.23 -28.18 10.11
CA ILE A 4 20.82 -28.63 10.10
C ILE A 4 20.28 -28.84 8.67
N TYR A 5 20.89 -28.23 7.64
CA TYR A 5 20.30 -28.18 6.29
C TYR A 5 20.98 -29.04 5.21
N ASN A 6 22.06 -29.77 5.51
CA ASN A 6 22.82 -30.50 4.48
C ASN A 6 22.40 -31.96 4.23
N ASN A 7 21.27 -32.44 4.75
CA ASN A 7 20.86 -33.84 4.57
C ASN A 7 19.65 -34.10 3.67
N SER A 8 19.09 -33.11 2.97
CA SER A 8 17.90 -33.34 2.12
C SER A 8 18.19 -33.51 0.62
N LEU A 9 19.45 -33.63 0.19
CA LEU A 9 19.80 -33.86 -1.22
C LEU A 9 20.70 -35.09 -1.40
N LYS A 10 20.18 -36.28 -1.05
CA LYS A 10 20.61 -37.53 -1.67
C LYS A 10 19.39 -38.38 -2.02
N LYS A 11 19.24 -38.60 -3.32
CA LYS A 11 18.32 -39.58 -3.91
C LYS A 11 18.61 -40.96 -3.33
N ASP A 12 17.59 -41.60 -2.77
CA ASP A 12 17.46 -43.04 -2.78
C ASP A 12 16.06 -43.41 -3.28
N ASN A 13 16.03 -43.97 -4.50
CA ASN A 13 14.87 -44.65 -5.05
C ASN A 13 14.67 -45.95 -4.26
N LYS A 14 13.78 -45.93 -3.26
CA LYS A 14 13.07 -47.14 -2.82
C LYS A 14 11.60 -46.80 -2.59
N ASN A 15 10.76 -47.44 -3.39
CA ASN A 15 9.33 -47.58 -3.15
C ASN A 15 9.13 -48.04 -1.69
N ASN A 16 8.56 -47.17 -0.87
CA ASN A 16 7.87 -47.55 0.34
C ASN A 16 6.50 -46.87 0.26
N ASP A 17 5.52 -47.63 -0.25
CA ASP A 17 4.11 -47.31 -0.14
C ASP A 17 3.78 -47.13 1.35
N LEU A 18 3.66 -45.89 1.78
CA LEU A 18 3.03 -45.56 3.06
C LEU A 18 1.54 -45.85 2.90
N ILE A 19 1.14 -47.05 3.33
CA ILE A 19 -0.23 -47.50 3.39
C ILE A 19 -1.02 -46.54 4.28
N TYR A 20 -1.78 -45.65 3.67
CA TYR A 20 -2.83 -44.89 4.33
C TYR A 20 -3.90 -45.89 4.81
N PRO A 21 -4.19 -45.98 6.13
CA PRO A 21 -5.25 -46.86 6.59
C PRO A 21 -6.58 -46.31 6.08
N LYS A 22 -7.23 -47.07 5.18
CA LYS A 22 -8.61 -46.84 4.80
C LYS A 22 -9.47 -47.11 6.04
N ASP A 23 -10.12 -46.08 6.58
CA ASP A 23 -11.08 -46.22 7.67
C ASP A 23 -12.27 -47.07 7.19
N ASN A 24 -12.24 -48.37 7.48
CA ASN A 24 -13.33 -49.31 7.27
C ASN A 24 -13.95 -49.63 8.65
N PRO A 25 -15.25 -49.39 8.91
CA PRO A 25 -15.83 -49.45 10.27
C PRO A 25 -15.89 -50.86 10.90
N GLN A 26 -15.36 -51.90 10.26
CA GLN A 26 -15.45 -53.29 10.71
C GLN A 26 -14.13 -53.91 11.20
N GLU A 27 -12.98 -53.22 11.10
CA GLU A 27 -11.70 -53.72 11.64
C GLU A 27 -11.41 -53.11 13.01
N ASN A 28 -12.11 -53.56 14.05
CA ASN A 28 -11.93 -53.01 15.39
C ASN A 28 -11.86 -54.10 16.47
N PHE A 29 -11.11 -55.18 16.26
CA PHE A 29 -10.78 -56.14 17.33
C PHE A 29 -9.42 -56.78 17.08
N ASN A 30 -8.35 -56.15 17.58
CA ASN A 30 -7.08 -56.73 18.08
C ASN A 30 -5.93 -55.69 18.06
N LEU A 31 -6.12 -54.54 18.71
CA LEU A 31 -4.99 -53.65 19.06
C LEU A 31 -4.46 -54.06 20.43
N SER A 32 -3.15 -54.17 20.59
CA SER A 32 -2.52 -54.39 21.91
C SER A 32 -2.81 -53.19 22.84
N LYS A 33 -2.70 -53.39 24.15
CA LYS A 33 -2.94 -52.33 25.15
C LYS A 33 -2.09 -51.08 24.87
N GLU A 34 -0.83 -51.25 24.49
CA GLU A 34 0.08 -50.15 24.13
C GLU A 34 -0.33 -49.42 22.85
N GLU A 35 -0.85 -50.15 21.84
CA GLU A 35 -1.34 -49.54 20.59
C GLU A 35 -2.66 -48.81 20.81
N MET A 36 -3.54 -49.32 21.68
CA MET A 36 -4.75 -48.61 22.10
C MET A 36 -4.41 -47.34 22.87
N GLU A 37 -3.45 -47.39 23.81
CA GLU A 37 -3.00 -46.23 24.57
C GLU A 37 -2.41 -45.15 23.64
N LYS A 38 -1.54 -45.53 22.70
CA LYS A 38 -1.00 -44.61 21.68
C LYS A 38 -2.09 -44.02 20.78
N LYS A 39 -3.07 -44.83 20.38
CA LYS A 39 -4.19 -44.38 19.53
C LYS A 39 -5.11 -43.41 20.28
N ILE A 40 -5.39 -43.68 21.56
CA ILE A 40 -6.15 -42.79 22.45
C ILE A 40 -5.39 -41.47 22.66
N GLU A 41 -4.09 -41.53 22.92
CA GLU A 41 -3.25 -40.34 23.08
C GLU A 41 -3.18 -39.51 21.80
N PHE A 42 -3.06 -40.16 20.64
CA PHE A 42 -3.05 -39.48 19.35
C PHE A 42 -4.37 -38.75 19.09
N ILE A 43 -5.51 -39.43 19.25
CA ILE A 43 -6.86 -38.84 19.06
C ILE A 43 -7.10 -37.69 20.04
N SER A 44 -6.60 -37.79 21.28
CA SER A 44 -6.75 -36.75 22.29
C SER A 44 -5.92 -35.48 22.02
N ASN A 45 -4.99 -35.51 21.06
CA ASN A 45 -4.06 -34.41 20.82
C ASN A 45 -4.10 -33.85 19.39
N HIS A 46 -4.71 -34.56 18.43
CA HIS A 46 -4.67 -34.23 17.00
C HIS A 46 -6.05 -33.95 16.39
N ASP A 47 -6.06 -33.12 15.36
CA ASP A 47 -7.21 -32.85 14.51
C ASP A 47 -7.52 -34.06 13.62
N TYR A 48 -8.78 -34.45 13.55
CA TYR A 48 -9.18 -35.67 12.84
C TYR A 48 -8.99 -35.55 11.33
N LEU A 49 -9.08 -34.35 10.77
CA LEU A 49 -9.00 -34.09 9.33
C LEU A 49 -7.54 -33.98 8.88
N THR A 50 -6.78 -33.03 9.43
CA THR A 50 -5.41 -32.74 8.96
C THR A 50 -4.34 -33.59 9.64
N LYS A 51 -4.70 -34.34 10.70
CA LYS A 51 -3.79 -35.10 11.57
C LYS A 51 -2.72 -34.25 12.25
N LEU A 52 -2.78 -32.92 12.13
CA LEU A 52 -1.95 -32.00 12.90
C LEU A 52 -2.45 -31.91 14.35
N PRO A 53 -1.59 -31.54 15.31
CA PRO A 53 -2.03 -31.15 16.63
C PRO A 53 -3.20 -30.16 16.61
N HIS A 54 -4.20 -30.37 17.44
CA HIS A 54 -5.36 -29.47 17.54
C HIS A 54 -5.09 -28.32 18.54
N ARG A 55 -5.96 -27.32 18.55
CA ARG A 55 -5.90 -26.13 19.43
C ARG A 55 -5.55 -26.40 20.90
N ALA A 56 -6.15 -27.42 21.52
CA ALA A 56 -5.94 -27.70 22.94
C ALA A 56 -4.51 -28.21 23.23
N PHE A 57 -3.92 -28.96 22.29
CA PHE A 57 -2.54 -29.42 22.38
C PHE A 57 -1.56 -28.29 22.10
N PHE A 58 -1.82 -27.47 21.08
CA PHE A 58 -1.06 -26.23 20.84
C PHE A 58 -0.97 -25.37 22.11
N ARG A 59 -2.09 -25.16 22.83
CA ARG A 59 -2.11 -24.38 24.07
C ARG A 59 -1.16 -24.95 25.15
N LYS A 60 -1.09 -26.28 25.27
CA LYS A 60 -0.15 -26.95 26.18
C LYS A 60 1.29 -26.72 25.72
N GLN A 61 1.56 -26.92 24.43
CA GLN A 61 2.91 -26.82 23.87
C GLN A 61 3.48 -25.40 23.93
N ILE A 62 2.72 -24.38 23.55
CA ILE A 62 3.21 -22.99 23.62
C ILE A 62 3.52 -22.54 25.05
N LYS A 63 2.78 -23.06 26.05
CA LYS A 63 3.05 -22.76 27.45
C LYS A 63 4.39 -23.36 27.89
N LEU A 64 4.63 -24.63 27.54
CA LEU A 64 5.91 -25.31 27.80
C LEU A 64 7.07 -24.59 27.11
N GLN A 65 6.90 -24.18 25.84
CA GLN A 65 7.90 -23.43 25.09
C GLN A 65 8.23 -22.08 25.75
N CYS A 66 7.23 -21.33 26.24
CA CYS A 66 7.45 -20.09 26.97
C CYS A 66 8.26 -20.31 28.25
N GLU A 67 8.06 -21.42 28.95
CA GLU A 67 8.81 -21.77 30.17
C GLU A 67 10.25 -22.15 29.82
N GLU A 68 10.45 -23.09 28.89
CA GLU A 68 11.76 -23.57 28.45
C GLU A 68 12.64 -22.45 27.86
N PHE A 69 12.08 -21.62 26.98
CA PHE A 69 12.86 -20.58 26.29
C PHE A 69 13.17 -19.40 27.21
N ARG A 70 12.36 -19.17 28.25
CA ARG A 70 12.66 -18.18 29.29
C ARG A 70 13.87 -18.61 30.10
N GLU A 71 13.92 -19.88 30.53
CA GLU A 71 15.04 -20.41 31.32
C GLU A 71 16.35 -20.42 30.54
N LYS A 72 16.29 -20.63 29.22
CA LYS A 72 17.45 -20.69 28.34
C LYS A 72 17.85 -19.34 27.72
N GLU A 73 17.14 -18.26 28.04
CA GLU A 73 17.29 -16.93 27.43
C GLU A 73 17.26 -16.96 25.88
N ARG A 74 16.35 -17.77 25.33
CA ARG A 74 16.19 -17.93 23.87
C ARG A 74 14.90 -17.29 23.38
N SER A 75 14.86 -17.06 22.07
CA SER A 75 13.66 -16.58 21.38
C SER A 75 13.01 -17.67 20.52
N PHE A 76 11.72 -17.51 20.28
CA PHE A 76 10.99 -18.26 19.26
C PHE A 76 9.92 -17.36 18.63
N ALA A 77 9.51 -17.67 17.41
CA ALA A 77 8.40 -16.99 16.75
C ALA A 77 7.12 -17.84 16.81
N LEU A 78 6.00 -17.20 17.15
CA LEU A 78 4.66 -17.73 16.93
C LEU A 78 4.10 -17.11 15.66
N MET A 79 3.74 -17.95 14.69
CA MET A 79 3.10 -17.53 13.44
C MET A 79 1.67 -18.06 13.38
N MET A 80 0.71 -17.15 13.18
CA MET A 80 -0.70 -17.47 12.96
C MET A 80 -1.01 -17.25 11.48
N LEU A 81 -1.29 -18.33 10.75
CA LEU A 81 -1.57 -18.32 9.32
C LEU A 81 -3.06 -18.57 9.07
N ASN A 82 -3.62 -17.89 8.08
CA ASN A 82 -4.99 -18.09 7.64
C ASN A 82 -5.11 -18.12 6.11
N VAL A 83 -5.98 -18.99 5.60
CA VAL A 83 -6.31 -19.09 4.18
C VAL A 83 -7.27 -17.97 3.78
N ASP A 84 -6.86 -17.13 2.84
CA ASP A 84 -7.69 -16.01 2.41
C ASP A 84 -8.88 -16.52 1.57
N GLY A 85 -10.09 -16.04 1.87
CA GLY A 85 -11.27 -16.37 1.08
C GLY A 85 -11.74 -17.83 1.20
N PHE A 86 -11.28 -18.60 2.20
CA PHE A 86 -11.66 -20.00 2.36
C PHE A 86 -13.18 -20.23 2.41
N LYS A 87 -13.94 -19.31 3.01
CA LYS A 87 -15.39 -19.37 3.01
C LYS A 87 -15.97 -19.35 1.59
N TYR A 88 -15.44 -18.53 0.69
CA TYR A 88 -15.87 -18.47 -0.70
C TYR A 88 -15.61 -19.80 -1.42
N ILE A 89 -14.50 -20.48 -1.11
CA ILE A 89 -14.20 -21.82 -1.64
C ILE A 89 -15.27 -22.82 -1.18
N ASN A 90 -15.63 -22.81 0.10
CA ASN A 90 -16.69 -23.68 0.61
C ASN A 90 -18.06 -23.37 0.00
N ASP A 91 -18.40 -22.09 -0.12
CA ASP A 91 -19.68 -21.65 -0.65
C ASP A 91 -19.81 -21.98 -2.15
N ALA A 92 -18.70 -21.90 -2.91
CA ALA A 92 -18.69 -22.13 -4.36
C ALA A 92 -18.47 -23.60 -4.77
N LEU A 93 -17.60 -24.33 -4.07
CA LEU A 93 -17.14 -25.67 -4.45
C LEU A 93 -17.53 -26.77 -3.45
N GLY A 94 -18.16 -26.38 -2.34
CA GLY A 94 -18.62 -27.29 -1.30
C GLY A 94 -17.56 -27.64 -0.24
N TYR A 95 -18.03 -28.00 0.95
CA TYR A 95 -17.20 -28.29 2.12
C TYR A 95 -16.20 -29.43 1.91
N SER A 96 -16.51 -30.43 1.08
CA SER A 96 -15.58 -31.53 0.79
C SER A 96 -14.31 -31.06 0.07
N ILE A 97 -14.43 -30.08 -0.84
CA ILE A 97 -13.25 -29.49 -1.51
C ILE A 97 -12.45 -28.64 -0.52
N GLY A 98 -13.12 -27.88 0.33
CA GLY A 98 -12.46 -27.13 1.40
C GLY A 98 -11.71 -28.02 2.39
N ASP A 99 -12.29 -29.15 2.80
CA ASP A 99 -11.64 -30.09 3.70
C ASP A 99 -10.40 -30.71 3.07
N ASN A 100 -10.48 -31.15 1.81
CA ASN A 100 -9.32 -31.68 1.08
C ASN A 100 -8.23 -30.62 0.88
N LEU A 101 -8.62 -29.36 0.66
CA LEU A 101 -7.68 -28.25 0.59
C LEU A 101 -6.92 -28.07 1.92
N LEU A 102 -7.60 -28.15 3.07
CA LEU A 102 -6.96 -28.05 4.37
C LEU A 102 -5.98 -29.20 4.66
N VAL A 103 -6.31 -30.42 4.20
CA VAL A 103 -5.41 -31.58 4.27
C VAL A 103 -4.14 -31.33 3.43
N GLU A 104 -4.30 -30.86 2.19
CA GLU A 104 -3.16 -30.57 1.31
C GLU A 104 -2.29 -29.43 1.85
N ILE A 105 -2.89 -28.39 2.43
CA ILE A 105 -2.14 -27.31 3.09
C ILE A 105 -1.32 -27.86 4.26
N ALA A 106 -1.92 -28.68 5.11
CA ALA A 106 -1.23 -29.30 6.23
C ALA A 106 -0.04 -30.15 5.76
N TYR A 107 -0.24 -30.95 4.71
CA TYR A 107 0.82 -31.75 4.11
C TYR A 107 1.96 -30.89 3.56
N ARG A 108 1.64 -29.84 2.78
CA ARG A 108 2.63 -28.94 2.18
C ARG A 108 3.44 -28.18 3.22
N LEU A 109 2.78 -27.69 4.28
CA LEU A 109 3.46 -27.05 5.41
C LEU A 109 4.41 -28.01 6.12
N LYS A 110 3.96 -29.25 6.38
CA LYS A 110 4.77 -30.27 7.06
C LYS A 110 6.00 -30.68 6.23
N MET A 111 5.84 -30.87 4.92
CA MET A 111 6.93 -31.20 4.01
C MET A 111 7.98 -30.09 3.89
N PHE A 112 7.56 -28.82 3.98
CA PHE A 112 8.50 -27.71 3.92
C PHE A 112 9.22 -27.45 5.25
N LEU A 113 8.47 -27.43 6.36
CA LEU A 113 9.00 -27.03 7.67
C LEU A 113 9.73 -28.16 8.41
N GLY A 114 9.51 -29.42 8.03
CA GLY A 114 10.11 -30.58 8.69
C GLY A 114 9.46 -30.93 10.03
N GLU A 115 9.96 -31.98 10.68
CA GLU A 115 9.41 -32.50 11.95
C GLU A 115 9.83 -31.67 13.18
N ASP A 116 10.89 -30.86 13.07
CA ASP A 116 11.42 -30.06 14.19
C ASP A 116 10.61 -28.78 14.46
N ILE A 117 9.75 -28.38 13.51
CA ILE A 117 8.89 -27.21 13.63
C ILE A 117 7.48 -27.66 14.02
N PHE A 118 6.96 -27.10 15.12
CA PHE A 118 5.63 -27.43 15.59
C PHE A 118 4.56 -26.72 14.75
N ILE A 119 3.63 -27.49 14.18
CA ILE A 119 2.50 -26.99 13.39
C ILE A 119 1.21 -27.53 14.01
N SER A 120 0.18 -26.69 14.12
CA SER A 120 -1.14 -27.06 14.62
C SER A 120 -2.24 -26.51 13.72
N ARG A 121 -3.31 -27.28 13.52
CA ARG A 121 -4.57 -26.74 13.02
C ARG A 121 -5.28 -26.08 14.21
N TYR A 122 -5.31 -24.74 14.20
CA TYR A 122 -5.78 -23.97 15.33
C TYR A 122 -7.31 -23.87 15.35
N PHE A 123 -7.94 -23.45 14.26
CA PHE A 123 -9.39 -23.37 14.14
C PHE A 123 -9.81 -23.15 12.69
N GLY A 124 -10.77 -23.91 12.17
CA GLY A 124 -11.26 -23.74 10.80
C GLY A 124 -10.13 -23.87 9.76
N ASP A 125 -9.83 -22.74 9.12
CA ASP A 125 -8.81 -22.49 8.11
C ASP A 125 -7.56 -21.76 8.66
N GLN A 126 -7.38 -21.78 9.98
CA GLN A 126 -6.24 -21.19 10.67
C GLN A 126 -5.25 -22.25 11.16
N PHE A 127 -3.97 -21.97 10.95
CA PHE A 127 -2.84 -22.79 11.38
C PHE A 127 -1.95 -21.97 12.33
N ALA A 128 -1.39 -22.63 13.35
CA ALA A 128 -0.41 -22.04 14.26
C ALA A 128 0.93 -22.77 14.09
N ILE A 129 2.02 -22.01 13.95
CA ILE A 129 3.37 -22.53 13.73
C ILE A 129 4.29 -21.93 14.81
N ILE A 130 5.09 -22.77 15.48
CA ILE A 130 6.09 -22.33 16.46
C ILE A 130 7.48 -22.63 15.87
N VAL A 131 8.25 -21.57 15.63
CA VAL A 131 9.59 -21.65 15.04
C VAL A 131 10.63 -21.33 16.12
N PRO A 132 11.39 -22.32 16.60
CA PRO A 132 12.35 -22.11 17.68
C PRO A 132 13.68 -21.50 17.20
N GLY A 133 14.23 -20.58 18.00
CA GLY A 133 15.68 -20.44 18.18
C GLY A 133 16.54 -20.08 16.97
N LEU A 134 16.13 -19.10 16.16
CA LEU A 134 16.86 -18.66 14.96
C LEU A 134 17.85 -17.49 15.19
N GLY A 135 18.10 -17.08 16.45
CA GLY A 135 19.19 -16.15 16.80
C GLY A 135 19.03 -14.68 16.34
N ASN A 136 18.25 -14.37 15.30
CA ASN A 136 17.92 -13.03 14.84
C ASN A 136 16.52 -12.96 14.19
N ILE A 137 15.96 -11.75 14.08
CA ILE A 137 14.62 -11.53 13.51
C ILE A 137 14.53 -11.84 12.01
N GLY A 138 15.60 -11.62 11.24
CA GLY A 138 15.63 -11.83 9.79
C GLY A 138 15.47 -13.31 9.40
N GLU A 139 15.86 -14.24 10.26
CA GLU A 139 15.63 -15.67 10.03
C GLU A 139 14.15 -16.05 10.19
N TYR A 140 13.43 -15.45 11.16
CA TYR A 140 11.98 -15.63 11.25
C TYR A 140 11.25 -15.01 10.06
N GLU A 141 11.73 -13.87 9.58
CA GLU A 141 11.22 -13.20 8.38
C GLU A 141 11.40 -14.08 7.14
N TRP A 142 12.57 -14.69 6.99
CA TRP A 142 12.85 -15.63 5.91
C TRP A 142 11.90 -16.84 5.95
N VAL A 143 11.66 -17.44 7.12
CA VAL A 143 10.72 -18.55 7.26
C VAL A 143 9.29 -18.11 6.91
N ALA A 144 8.83 -16.96 7.44
CA ALA A 144 7.50 -16.43 7.15
C ALA A 144 7.30 -16.21 5.65
N LYS A 145 8.28 -15.56 4.99
CA LYS A 145 8.27 -15.34 3.54
C LYS A 145 8.21 -16.65 2.77
N LYS A 146 9.04 -17.64 3.12
CA LYS A 146 9.05 -18.93 2.45
C LYS A 146 7.74 -19.68 2.60
N VAL A 147 7.13 -19.62 3.78
CA VAL A 147 5.81 -20.22 4.00
C VAL A 147 4.75 -19.54 3.12
N ILE A 148 4.74 -18.21 2.98
CA ILE A 148 3.84 -17.53 2.03
C ILE A 148 4.13 -17.99 0.59
N ASP A 149 5.39 -18.05 0.18
CA ASP A 149 5.80 -18.44 -1.17
C ASP A 149 5.27 -19.86 -1.55
N LEU A 150 5.12 -20.78 -0.60
CA LEU A 150 4.55 -22.13 -0.83
C LEU A 150 3.15 -22.11 -1.44
N PHE A 151 2.38 -21.05 -1.21
CA PHE A 151 1.02 -20.90 -1.72
C PHE A 151 0.97 -20.28 -3.12
N SER A 152 2.11 -19.83 -3.66
CA SER A 152 2.21 -19.38 -5.05
C SER A 152 2.01 -20.53 -6.04
N ASN A 153 2.26 -21.77 -5.62
CA ASN A 153 1.98 -22.96 -6.42
C ASN A 153 0.51 -23.37 -6.27
N PRO A 154 -0.21 -23.60 -7.39
CA PRO A 154 -1.61 -24.01 -7.33
C PRO A 154 -1.86 -25.29 -6.52
N PHE A 155 -3.05 -25.42 -5.96
CA PHE A 155 -3.51 -26.61 -5.24
C PHE A 155 -4.42 -27.42 -6.15
N ILE A 156 -4.02 -28.65 -6.48
CA ILE A 156 -4.81 -29.57 -7.30
C ILE A 156 -5.67 -30.41 -6.36
N ILE A 157 -6.95 -30.07 -6.27
CA ILE A 157 -7.93 -30.78 -5.44
C ILE A 157 -8.98 -31.40 -6.35
N ASN A 158 -8.96 -32.74 -6.45
CA ASN A 158 -9.76 -33.49 -7.43
C ASN A 158 -9.52 -32.99 -8.87
N GLN A 159 -10.53 -32.37 -9.48
CA GLN A 159 -10.48 -31.80 -10.83
C GLN A 159 -10.26 -30.28 -10.85
N HIS A 160 -10.11 -29.66 -9.68
CA HIS A 160 -9.99 -28.21 -9.56
C HIS A 160 -8.54 -27.80 -9.33
N ASN A 161 -8.12 -26.74 -10.03
CA ASN A 161 -6.84 -26.09 -9.82
C ASN A 161 -7.07 -24.77 -9.08
N LEU A 162 -6.73 -24.74 -7.78
CA LEU A 162 -7.06 -23.64 -6.89
C LEU A 162 -5.83 -22.76 -6.64
N ASN A 163 -5.93 -21.49 -7.03
CA ASN A 163 -4.98 -20.46 -6.64
C ASN A 163 -5.48 -19.83 -5.34
N ILE A 164 -4.80 -20.12 -4.24
CA ILE A 164 -5.15 -19.59 -2.92
C ILE A 164 -4.02 -18.73 -2.38
N THR A 165 -4.38 -17.72 -1.60
CA THR A 165 -3.42 -16.91 -0.87
C THR A 165 -3.60 -17.11 0.62
N VAL A 166 -2.57 -16.76 1.38
CA VAL A 166 -2.60 -16.83 2.84
C VAL A 166 -2.14 -15.51 3.44
N SER A 167 -2.72 -15.17 4.58
CA SER A 167 -2.25 -14.08 5.42
C SER A 167 -1.63 -14.64 6.69
N MET A 168 -0.55 -14.04 7.17
CA MET A 168 0.16 -14.50 8.37
C MET A 168 0.49 -13.35 9.34
N GLY A 169 0.26 -13.58 10.62
CA GLY A 169 0.72 -12.71 11.70
C GLY A 169 1.80 -13.37 12.54
N VAL A 170 2.88 -12.65 12.84
CA VAL A 170 4.04 -13.18 13.58
C VAL A 170 4.20 -12.42 14.88
N SER A 171 4.49 -13.11 15.99
CA SER A 171 4.94 -12.49 17.25
C SER A 171 6.14 -13.23 17.81
N ILE A 172 7.09 -12.52 18.42
CA ILE A 172 8.36 -13.04 18.90
C ILE A 172 8.39 -13.08 20.43
N PHE A 173 8.70 -14.23 20.99
CA PHE A 173 9.01 -14.36 22.41
C PHE A 173 10.49 -14.09 22.67
N PRO A 174 10.87 -13.38 23.76
CA PRO A 174 10.00 -12.69 24.73
C PRO A 174 9.69 -11.23 24.37
N GLU A 175 10.17 -10.74 23.22
CA GLU A 175 10.13 -9.32 22.82
C GLU A 175 8.70 -8.76 22.76
N ASP A 176 7.80 -9.47 22.11
CA ASP A 176 6.41 -9.05 21.93
C ASP A 176 5.55 -9.40 23.15
N GLY A 177 5.84 -10.49 23.84
CA GLY A 177 5.05 -10.95 24.98
C GLY A 177 5.79 -11.97 25.84
N LYS A 178 5.52 -11.95 27.16
CA LYS A 178 6.18 -12.83 28.15
C LYS A 178 5.41 -14.10 28.47
N ASP A 179 4.21 -14.25 27.92
CA ASP A 179 3.33 -15.38 28.14
C ASP A 179 2.59 -15.76 26.84
N HIS A 180 2.10 -16.99 26.80
CA HIS A 180 1.44 -17.55 25.63
C HIS A 180 0.15 -16.83 25.21
N GLU A 181 -0.60 -16.23 26.13
CA GLU A 181 -1.83 -15.50 25.78
C GLU A 181 -1.50 -14.19 25.08
N SER A 182 -0.51 -13.46 25.63
CA SER A 182 0.03 -12.24 25.04
C SER A 182 0.56 -12.48 23.63
N LEU A 183 1.47 -13.46 23.44
CA LEU A 183 2.01 -13.81 22.12
C LEU A 183 0.91 -14.12 21.11
N LYS A 184 -0.04 -14.99 21.48
CA LYS A 184 -1.16 -15.35 20.61
C LYS A 184 -2.02 -14.14 20.24
N ASN A 185 -2.31 -13.26 21.19
CA ASN A 185 -3.08 -12.04 20.93
C ASN A 185 -2.34 -11.13 19.95
N TYR A 186 -1.03 -11.00 20.11
CA TYR A 186 -0.16 -10.18 19.27
C TYR A 186 0.02 -10.73 17.85
N ALA A 187 0.26 -12.03 17.71
CA ALA A 187 0.27 -12.70 16.40
C ALA A 187 -1.08 -12.55 15.68
N ASN A 188 -2.21 -12.66 16.39
CA ASN A 188 -3.53 -12.43 15.79
C ASN A 188 -3.76 -10.98 15.37
N ARG A 189 -3.28 -9.99 16.12
CA ARG A 189 -3.33 -8.58 15.70
C ARG A 189 -2.51 -8.33 14.44
N ALA A 190 -1.32 -8.92 14.37
CA ALA A 190 -0.48 -8.88 13.17
C ALA A 190 -1.14 -9.59 11.97
N LEU A 191 -1.86 -10.70 12.20
CA LEU A 191 -2.61 -11.41 11.18
C LEU A 191 -3.76 -10.56 10.62
N ILE A 192 -4.51 -9.87 11.49
CA ILE A 192 -5.55 -8.93 11.04
C ILE A 192 -4.93 -7.84 10.18
N ARG A 193 -3.78 -7.28 10.61
CA ARG A 193 -3.05 -6.27 9.84
C ARG A 193 -2.59 -6.78 8.47
N ALA A 194 -2.06 -8.00 8.39
CA ALA A 194 -1.70 -8.63 7.13
C ALA A 194 -2.91 -8.70 6.18
N LYS A 195 -4.06 -9.17 6.69
CA LYS A 195 -5.31 -9.24 5.91
C LYS A 195 -5.81 -7.90 5.39
N THR A 196 -5.59 -6.81 6.13
CA THR A 196 -6.08 -5.48 5.76
C THR A 196 -5.11 -4.72 4.86
N GLU A 197 -3.79 -4.83 5.08
CA GLU A 197 -2.80 -4.06 4.31
C GLU A 197 -2.45 -4.73 2.97
N ALA A 198 -2.35 -6.07 2.94
CA ALA A 198 -2.04 -6.84 1.75
C ALA A 198 -2.44 -8.31 1.94
N LYS A 199 -3.48 -8.78 1.25
CA LYS A 199 -3.73 -10.24 1.14
C LYS A 199 -2.51 -10.91 0.50
N ASN A 200 -2.25 -12.18 0.82
CA ASN A 200 -1.00 -12.86 0.44
C ASN A 200 0.28 -12.26 1.07
N SER A 201 0.24 -11.89 2.35
CA SER A 201 1.39 -11.30 3.05
C SER A 201 1.55 -11.82 4.48
N TYR A 202 2.71 -11.52 5.07
CA TYR A 202 2.95 -11.69 6.50
C TYR A 202 3.25 -10.34 7.15
N LYS A 203 2.89 -10.19 8.43
CA LYS A 203 3.26 -9.03 9.24
C LYS A 203 3.75 -9.47 10.60
N PHE A 204 4.82 -8.85 11.08
CA PHE A 204 5.25 -8.96 12.46
C PHE A 204 4.39 -8.06 13.35
N TYR A 205 4.13 -8.54 14.56
CA TYR A 205 3.56 -7.71 15.60
C TYR A 205 4.57 -6.62 15.96
N SER A 206 4.06 -5.40 16.12
CA SER A 206 4.81 -4.31 16.70
C SER A 206 3.92 -3.69 17.77
N PRO A 207 4.34 -3.70 19.06
CA PRO A 207 3.54 -3.12 20.15
C PRO A 207 3.37 -1.61 20.00
N LYS A 208 4.22 -0.98 19.20
CA LYS A 208 4.06 0.42 18.87
C LYS A 208 3.36 0.54 17.52
N MET A 209 2.18 1.14 17.52
CA MET A 209 1.47 1.48 16.28
C MET A 209 2.39 2.37 15.46
N ASN A 210 2.82 1.92 14.28
CA ASN A 210 3.67 2.76 13.44
C ASN A 210 2.86 4.00 13.01
N ILE A 211 3.57 5.07 12.63
CA ILE A 211 2.96 6.37 12.38
C ILE A 211 1.88 6.27 11.29
N GLN A 212 2.11 5.43 10.28
CA GLN A 212 1.18 5.21 9.18
C GLN A 212 -0.13 4.53 9.62
N SER A 213 -0.06 3.44 10.39
CA SER A 213 -1.24 2.76 10.91
C SER A 213 -2.03 3.67 11.86
N TYR A 214 -1.34 4.51 12.65
CA TYR A 214 -2.01 5.52 13.48
C TYR A 214 -2.71 6.59 12.65
N LYS A 215 -2.05 7.12 11.62
CA LYS A 215 -2.68 8.04 10.68
C LYS A 215 -3.94 7.42 10.06
N GLN A 216 -3.84 6.23 9.47
CA GLN A 216 -4.99 5.54 8.85
C GLN A 216 -6.14 5.27 9.83
N PHE A 217 -5.85 4.87 11.08
CA PHE A 217 -6.88 4.69 12.11
C PHE A 217 -7.63 6.00 12.41
N ILE A 218 -6.91 7.11 12.54
CA ILE A 218 -7.51 8.44 12.76
C ILE A 218 -8.36 8.84 11.55
N LEU A 219 -7.83 8.73 10.33
CA LEU A 219 -8.56 9.02 9.10
C LEU A 219 -9.86 8.19 9.00
N ARG A 220 -9.81 6.89 9.31
CA ARG A 220 -11.00 6.04 9.30
C ARG A 220 -12.10 6.52 10.26
N ASN A 221 -11.72 6.98 11.45
CA ASN A 221 -12.67 7.44 12.46
C ASN A 221 -13.27 8.81 12.16
N ASP A 222 -12.56 9.66 11.42
CA ASP A 222 -12.96 11.05 11.20
C ASP A 222 -13.79 11.26 9.92
N PHE A 223 -13.89 10.27 9.02
CA PHE A 223 -14.68 10.35 7.78
C PHE A 223 -16.11 10.89 7.95
N LEU A 224 -16.86 10.34 8.90
CA LEU A 224 -18.26 10.74 9.14
C LEU A 224 -18.39 12.20 9.60
N LYS A 225 -17.33 12.75 10.22
CA LYS A 225 -17.29 14.14 10.67
C LYS A 225 -16.78 15.05 9.55
N ALA A 226 -15.88 14.56 8.71
CA ALA A 226 -15.20 15.35 7.68
C ALA A 226 -16.16 16.02 6.69
N ILE A 227 -17.19 15.30 6.21
CA ILE A 227 -18.23 15.90 5.35
C ILE A 227 -19.01 16.99 6.12
N LYS A 228 -19.46 16.69 7.35
CA LYS A 228 -20.26 17.62 8.16
C LYS A 228 -19.50 18.88 8.56
N ASN A 229 -18.20 18.76 8.77
CA ASN A 229 -17.31 19.85 9.17
C ASN A 229 -16.75 20.63 7.97
N GLY A 230 -17.05 20.23 6.73
CA GLY A 230 -16.53 20.91 5.53
C GLY A 230 -15.02 20.75 5.34
N GLU A 231 -14.46 19.63 5.80
CA GLU A 231 -13.02 19.32 5.75
C GLU A 231 -12.60 18.80 4.36
N PHE A 232 -13.52 18.21 3.60
CA PHE A 232 -13.26 17.86 2.21
C PHE A 232 -13.28 19.11 1.31
N LYS A 233 -12.35 19.17 0.37
CA LYS A 233 -12.19 20.22 -0.62
C LYS A 233 -11.97 19.61 -2.00
N VAL A 234 -12.39 20.32 -3.04
CA VAL A 234 -12.14 19.93 -4.43
C VAL A 234 -11.05 20.81 -5.01
N TYR A 235 -10.01 20.16 -5.52
CA TYR A 235 -8.94 20.79 -6.28
C TYR A 235 -9.16 20.46 -7.76
N TYR A 236 -8.72 21.35 -8.65
CA TYR A 236 -8.95 21.21 -10.07
C TYR A 236 -7.62 21.20 -10.82
N GLN A 237 -7.45 20.25 -11.73
CA GLN A 237 -6.33 20.21 -12.66
C GLN A 237 -6.83 20.32 -14.10
N PRO A 238 -6.33 21.27 -14.92
CA PRO A 238 -6.85 21.48 -16.27
C PRO A 238 -6.35 20.42 -17.26
N ILE A 239 -7.26 19.98 -18.13
CA ILE A 239 -6.98 19.16 -19.31
C ILE A 239 -6.90 20.09 -20.53
N ILE A 240 -5.72 20.11 -21.15
CA ILE A 240 -5.34 21.11 -22.16
C ILE A 240 -5.34 20.49 -23.56
N LYS A 241 -5.82 21.25 -24.55
CA LYS A 241 -5.59 20.97 -25.96
C LYS A 241 -4.16 21.35 -26.34
N LEU A 242 -3.32 20.36 -26.56
CA LEU A 242 -1.87 20.56 -26.72
C LEU A 242 -1.51 21.44 -27.93
N LYS A 243 -2.35 21.47 -28.96
CA LYS A 243 -2.10 22.26 -30.18
C LYS A 243 -2.15 23.78 -29.95
N ASN A 244 -3.08 24.27 -29.12
CA ASN A 244 -3.38 25.70 -28.97
C ASN A 244 -3.46 26.17 -27.50
N ASN A 245 -3.13 25.29 -26.55
CA ASN A 245 -3.12 25.54 -25.12
C ASN A 245 -4.48 25.93 -24.53
N GLU A 246 -5.58 25.54 -25.17
CA GLU A 246 -6.95 25.79 -24.70
C GLU A 246 -7.35 24.81 -23.60
N ILE A 247 -7.99 25.32 -22.54
CA ILE A 247 -8.54 24.49 -21.46
C ILE A 247 -9.85 23.86 -21.97
N LEU A 248 -9.90 22.54 -22.06
CA LEU A 248 -11.08 21.81 -22.55
C LEU A 248 -11.93 21.22 -21.42
N ALA A 249 -11.26 20.78 -20.37
CA ALA A 249 -11.87 20.16 -19.21
C ALA A 249 -11.01 20.39 -17.96
N ALA A 250 -11.52 20.00 -16.81
CA ALA A 250 -10.75 19.94 -15.57
C ALA A 250 -11.05 18.65 -14.82
N GLU A 251 -10.01 17.99 -14.33
CA GLU A 251 -10.16 16.87 -13.39
C GLU A 251 -10.38 17.44 -11.98
N ALA A 252 -11.49 17.05 -11.37
CA ALA A 252 -11.84 17.40 -10.00
C ALA A 252 -11.31 16.31 -9.06
N LEU A 253 -10.39 16.73 -8.21
CA LEU A 253 -9.59 15.88 -7.34
C LEU A 253 -9.92 16.22 -5.89
N ILE A 254 -10.50 15.26 -5.18
CA ILE A 254 -10.80 15.44 -3.77
C ILE A 254 -9.51 15.60 -2.95
N ARG A 255 -9.55 16.46 -1.95
CA ARG A 255 -8.53 16.64 -0.92
C ARG A 255 -9.22 16.70 0.43
N TRP A 256 -8.52 16.26 1.47
CA TRP A 256 -9.03 16.34 2.83
C TRP A 256 -8.14 17.27 3.65
N ASP A 257 -8.65 18.45 3.99
CA ASP A 257 -8.02 19.37 4.92
C ASP A 257 -8.28 18.92 6.36
N HIS A 258 -7.51 17.93 6.79
CA HIS A 258 -7.69 17.28 8.08
C HIS A 258 -7.14 18.16 9.22
N PRO A 259 -7.89 18.36 10.33
CA PRO A 259 -7.47 19.26 11.42
C PRO A 259 -6.10 18.91 12.01
N THR A 260 -5.86 17.61 12.22
CA THR A 260 -4.59 17.05 12.71
C THR A 260 -3.53 16.88 11.61
N TRP A 261 -3.88 16.24 10.49
CA TRP A 261 -2.89 15.79 9.49
C TRP A 261 -2.63 16.79 8.35
N GLY A 262 -3.30 17.95 8.35
CA GLY A 262 -3.22 18.92 7.27
C GLY A 262 -3.84 18.37 5.98
N LEU A 263 -3.31 18.78 4.84
CA LEU A 263 -3.80 18.33 3.53
C LEU A 263 -3.44 16.86 3.27
N VAL A 264 -4.44 15.98 3.35
CA VAL A 264 -4.35 14.55 3.07
C VAL A 264 -4.81 14.28 1.64
N PHE A 265 -4.05 13.44 0.93
CA PHE A 265 -4.24 13.15 -0.49
C PHE A 265 -5.08 11.88 -0.70
N PRO A 266 -5.77 11.74 -1.85
CA PRO A 266 -6.61 10.58 -2.15
C PRO A 266 -5.91 9.23 -1.95
N SER A 267 -4.62 9.12 -2.30
CA SER A 267 -3.84 7.89 -2.12
C SER A 267 -3.81 7.38 -0.68
N GLU A 268 -4.01 8.27 0.31
CA GLU A 268 -3.96 7.93 1.73
C GLU A 268 -5.31 7.51 2.32
N PHE A 269 -6.44 7.85 1.69
CA PHE A 269 -7.78 7.64 2.27
C PHE A 269 -8.80 6.98 1.35
N ILE A 270 -8.61 6.95 0.03
CA ILE A 270 -9.58 6.34 -0.90
C ILE A 270 -9.76 4.85 -0.62
N SER A 271 -8.67 4.11 -0.36
CA SER A 271 -8.74 2.69 0.01
C SER A 271 -9.57 2.47 1.29
N ILE A 272 -9.39 3.34 2.29
CA ILE A 272 -10.15 3.28 3.54
C ILE A 272 -11.64 3.60 3.29
N ALA A 273 -11.93 4.55 2.40
CA ALA A 273 -13.29 4.91 2.02
C ALA A 273 -13.98 3.77 1.24
N ASP A 274 -13.27 3.09 0.35
CA ASP A 274 -13.77 1.91 -0.37
C ASP A 274 -14.07 0.76 0.61
N GLU A 275 -13.14 0.43 1.51
CA GLU A 275 -13.31 -0.64 2.52
C GLU A 275 -14.50 -0.42 3.46
N THR A 276 -14.76 0.84 3.82
CA THR A 276 -15.83 1.21 4.75
C THR A 276 -17.17 1.46 4.05
N GLY A 277 -17.19 1.47 2.71
CA GLY A 277 -18.34 1.89 1.90
C GLY A 277 -18.58 3.40 1.90
N PHE A 278 -17.81 4.18 2.68
CA PHE A 278 -17.92 5.64 2.74
C PHE A 278 -17.59 6.33 1.41
N ILE A 279 -16.92 5.63 0.49
CA ILE A 279 -16.65 6.12 -0.85
C ILE A 279 -17.93 6.58 -1.56
N ILE A 280 -19.07 5.93 -1.31
CA ILE A 280 -20.36 6.29 -1.88
C ILE A 280 -20.80 7.68 -1.41
N ASP A 281 -20.79 7.90 -0.10
CA ASP A 281 -21.21 9.18 0.50
C ASP A 281 -20.28 10.31 0.05
N MET A 282 -18.98 10.00 -0.04
CA MET A 282 -17.95 10.90 -0.55
C MET A 282 -18.17 11.24 -2.04
N GLY A 283 -18.50 10.26 -2.88
CA GLY A 283 -18.82 10.48 -4.30
C GLY A 283 -20.07 11.33 -4.48
N ASN A 284 -21.10 11.11 -3.66
CA ASN A 284 -22.32 11.92 -3.65
C ASN A 284 -22.05 13.37 -3.23
N TRP A 285 -21.25 13.55 -2.18
CA TRP A 285 -20.80 14.87 -1.75
C TRP A 285 -20.00 15.58 -2.85
N LEU A 286 -19.04 14.88 -3.46
CA LEU A 286 -18.19 15.41 -4.53
C LEU A 286 -19.03 15.85 -5.74
N LEU A 287 -19.97 15.02 -6.19
CA LEU A 287 -20.84 15.36 -7.31
C LEU A 287 -21.70 16.60 -7.01
N ARG A 288 -22.26 16.70 -5.79
CA ARG A 288 -23.04 17.87 -5.35
C ARG A 288 -22.20 19.14 -5.33
N ASP A 289 -20.99 19.09 -4.76
CA ASP A 289 -20.06 20.23 -4.70
C ASP A 289 -19.66 20.71 -6.11
N ILE A 290 -19.41 19.76 -7.02
CA ILE A 290 -19.11 20.05 -8.42
C ILE A 290 -20.31 20.65 -9.15
N CYS A 291 -21.52 20.12 -8.94
CA CYS A 291 -22.73 20.67 -9.56
C CYS A 291 -22.99 22.12 -9.07
N ASP A 292 -22.85 22.38 -7.77
CA ASP A 292 -22.96 23.72 -7.21
C ASP A 292 -21.90 24.68 -7.79
N THR A 293 -20.64 24.24 -7.81
CA THR A 293 -19.52 24.99 -8.39
C THR A 293 -19.76 25.29 -9.87
N TYR A 294 -20.15 24.28 -10.65
CA TYR A 294 -20.36 24.43 -12.09
C TYR A 294 -21.54 25.35 -12.40
N ARG A 295 -22.61 25.31 -11.60
CA ARG A 295 -23.71 26.29 -11.69
C ARG A 295 -23.19 27.72 -11.47
N LYS A 296 -22.39 27.95 -10.42
CA LYS A 296 -21.80 29.27 -10.14
C LYS A 296 -20.89 29.74 -11.28
N TRP A 297 -20.15 28.84 -11.93
CA TRP A 297 -19.33 29.17 -13.08
C TRP A 297 -20.17 29.66 -14.27
N ILE A 298 -21.26 28.95 -14.58
CA ILE A 298 -22.21 29.37 -15.63
C ILE A 298 -22.79 30.75 -15.29
N ASP A 299 -23.28 30.93 -14.07
CA ASP A 299 -23.94 32.16 -13.64
C ASP A 299 -22.98 33.37 -13.62
N SER A 300 -21.69 33.11 -13.39
CA SER A 300 -20.62 34.12 -13.42
C SER A 300 -20.02 34.35 -14.82
N GLY A 301 -20.52 33.66 -15.85
CA GLY A 301 -20.03 33.81 -17.23
C GLY A 301 -18.65 33.19 -17.50
N LEU A 302 -18.18 32.29 -16.64
CA LEU A 302 -16.95 31.55 -16.87
C LEU A 302 -17.11 30.55 -18.05
N PRO A 303 -16.02 30.20 -18.73
CA PRO A 303 -16.05 29.21 -19.80
C PRO A 303 -16.68 27.87 -19.39
N ALA A 304 -17.66 27.41 -20.17
CA ALA A 304 -18.29 26.11 -19.99
C ALA A 304 -17.36 24.99 -20.50
N ILE A 305 -16.46 24.55 -19.62
CA ILE A 305 -15.60 23.37 -19.83
C ILE A 305 -16.27 22.10 -19.29
N LYS A 306 -15.69 20.93 -19.56
CA LYS A 306 -16.13 19.68 -18.90
C LYS A 306 -15.45 19.50 -17.55
N ILE A 307 -16.08 18.78 -16.63
CA ILE A 307 -15.49 18.37 -15.35
C ILE A 307 -15.39 16.85 -15.31
N SER A 308 -14.23 16.33 -14.92
CA SER A 308 -13.94 14.92 -14.78
C SER A 308 -13.89 14.50 -13.32
N ILE A 309 -14.53 13.39 -12.96
CA ILE A 309 -14.52 12.83 -11.58
C ILE A 309 -14.19 11.34 -11.60
N ASN A 310 -13.43 10.89 -10.60
CA ASN A 310 -13.03 9.49 -10.46
C ASN A 310 -14.07 8.70 -9.65
N TYR A 311 -14.61 7.61 -10.22
CA TYR A 311 -15.51 6.67 -9.54
C TYR A 311 -14.89 5.25 -9.43
N SER A 312 -15.02 4.65 -8.25
CA SER A 312 -14.62 3.25 -7.98
C SER A 312 -15.70 2.23 -8.41
N SER A 313 -15.36 0.92 -8.42
CA SER A 313 -16.32 -0.14 -8.74
C SER A 313 -17.53 -0.15 -7.80
N ILE A 314 -17.32 0.18 -6.53
CA ILE A 314 -18.35 0.22 -5.50
C ILE A 314 -19.47 1.21 -5.85
N HIS A 315 -19.14 2.35 -6.49
CA HIS A 315 -20.16 3.29 -6.96
C HIS A 315 -21.04 2.68 -8.03
N LEU A 316 -20.42 2.06 -9.04
CA LEU A 316 -21.11 1.50 -10.20
C LEU A 316 -21.94 0.26 -9.84
N GLN A 317 -21.63 -0.42 -8.75
CA GLN A 317 -22.38 -1.58 -8.25
C GLN A 317 -23.57 -1.20 -7.35
N GLN A 318 -23.78 0.10 -7.08
CA GLN A 318 -24.97 0.52 -6.34
C GLN A 318 -26.22 0.35 -7.21
N LYS A 319 -27.23 -0.35 -6.66
CA LYS A 319 -28.52 -0.56 -7.33
C LYS A 319 -29.16 0.71 -7.89
N ASN A 320 -29.03 1.84 -7.18
CA ASN A 320 -29.64 3.12 -7.57
C ASN A 320 -28.60 4.16 -8.04
N PHE A 321 -27.42 3.71 -8.47
CA PHE A 321 -26.32 4.58 -8.89
C PHE A 321 -26.75 5.64 -9.91
N LEU A 322 -27.35 5.19 -11.01
CA LEU A 322 -27.74 6.06 -12.12
C LEU A 322 -28.82 7.06 -11.69
N GLU A 323 -29.82 6.60 -10.96
CA GLU A 323 -30.92 7.45 -10.47
C GLU A 323 -30.39 8.53 -9.53
N ASN A 324 -29.47 8.17 -8.64
CA ASN A 324 -28.84 9.12 -7.73
C ASN A 324 -28.01 10.18 -8.47
N VAL A 325 -27.20 9.79 -9.47
CA VAL A 325 -26.44 10.74 -10.31
C VAL A 325 -27.38 11.71 -11.04
N LYS A 326 -28.47 11.19 -11.63
CA LYS A 326 -29.49 12.01 -12.31
C LYS A 326 -30.14 13.00 -11.34
N ASN A 327 -30.61 12.51 -10.20
CA ASN A 327 -31.28 13.34 -9.19
C ASN A 327 -30.38 14.48 -8.72
N ILE A 328 -29.08 14.23 -8.50
CA ILE A 328 -28.13 15.28 -8.11
C ILE A 328 -27.96 16.30 -9.25
N ILE A 329 -27.73 15.87 -10.49
CA ILE A 329 -27.55 16.80 -11.62
C ILE A 329 -28.81 17.65 -11.87
N ASP A 330 -29.98 17.02 -11.79
CA ASP A 330 -31.29 17.65 -12.00
C ASP A 330 -31.64 18.64 -10.87
N GLU A 331 -31.22 18.37 -9.62
CA GLU A 331 -31.35 19.30 -8.48
C GLU A 331 -30.70 20.65 -8.77
N PHE A 332 -29.54 20.65 -9.42
CA PHE A 332 -28.84 21.87 -9.84
C PHE A 332 -29.23 22.35 -11.25
N LYS A 333 -30.20 21.69 -11.90
CA LYS A 333 -30.73 21.99 -13.24
C LYS A 333 -29.66 22.03 -14.35
N LEU A 334 -28.63 21.20 -14.24
CA LEU A 334 -27.49 21.21 -15.16
C LEU A 334 -27.72 20.28 -16.35
N ASN A 335 -27.11 20.61 -17.49
CA ASN A 335 -27.07 19.70 -18.63
C ASN A 335 -25.95 18.66 -18.40
N PRO A 336 -26.24 17.35 -18.33
CA PRO A 336 -25.25 16.30 -17.98
C PRO A 336 -24.01 16.24 -18.86
N ASN A 337 -24.03 16.85 -20.05
CA ASN A 337 -22.90 16.91 -20.97
C ASN A 337 -21.64 17.60 -20.39
N PHE A 338 -21.75 18.33 -19.28
CA PHE A 338 -20.59 18.90 -18.59
C PHE A 338 -19.73 17.83 -17.89
N LEU A 339 -20.32 16.69 -17.53
CA LEU A 339 -19.67 15.70 -16.67
C LEU A 339 -18.96 14.61 -17.49
N ILE A 340 -17.78 14.24 -17.02
CA ILE A 340 -17.02 13.05 -17.41
C ILE A 340 -16.84 12.20 -16.16
N ILE A 341 -17.19 10.92 -16.23
CA ILE A 341 -16.92 9.96 -15.16
C ILE A 341 -15.73 9.11 -15.59
N GLU A 342 -14.69 9.09 -14.77
CA GLU A 342 -13.50 8.28 -14.93
C GLU A 342 -13.61 6.99 -14.14
N ILE A 343 -13.27 5.88 -14.79
CA ILE A 343 -13.22 4.54 -14.20
C ILE A 343 -11.85 3.94 -14.47
N ILE A 344 -11.28 3.25 -13.49
CA ILE A 344 -10.01 2.53 -13.72
C ILE A 344 -10.26 1.22 -14.46
N GLU A 345 -9.25 0.77 -15.20
CA GLU A 345 -9.31 -0.43 -16.01
C GLU A 345 -9.68 -1.71 -15.24
N SER A 346 -9.18 -1.87 -14.01
CA SER A 346 -9.39 -3.08 -13.21
C SER A 346 -10.86 -3.33 -12.87
N ILE A 347 -11.69 -2.27 -12.84
CA ILE A 347 -13.13 -2.37 -12.59
C ILE A 347 -13.82 -3.26 -13.63
N LEU A 348 -13.26 -3.36 -14.84
CA LEU A 348 -13.84 -4.11 -15.95
C LEU A 348 -13.79 -5.63 -15.76
N PHE A 349 -12.95 -6.13 -14.84
CA PHE A 349 -12.86 -7.55 -14.52
C PHE A 349 -13.91 -7.99 -13.49
N GLU A 350 -14.56 -7.03 -12.80
CA GLU A 350 -15.55 -7.27 -11.76
C GLU A 350 -16.97 -7.09 -12.32
N ASN A 351 -17.81 -8.12 -12.27
CA ASN A 351 -19.26 -8.03 -12.59
C ASN A 351 -19.60 -7.27 -13.90
N LYS A 352 -19.02 -7.76 -15.00
CA LYS A 352 -18.98 -7.10 -16.33
C LYS A 352 -20.33 -6.59 -16.86
N GLU A 353 -21.41 -7.37 -16.73
CA GLU A 353 -22.69 -7.03 -17.39
C GLU A 353 -23.36 -5.79 -16.79
N GLU A 354 -23.37 -5.69 -15.47
CA GLU A 354 -23.97 -4.56 -14.74
C GLU A 354 -23.18 -3.26 -15.00
N ILE A 355 -21.85 -3.34 -14.97
CA ILE A 355 -20.98 -2.18 -15.22
C ILE A 355 -21.16 -1.68 -16.67
N MET A 356 -21.20 -2.60 -17.64
CA MET A 356 -21.45 -2.25 -19.04
C MET A 356 -22.84 -1.63 -19.24
N HIS A 357 -23.85 -2.10 -18.51
CA HIS A 357 -25.18 -1.50 -18.53
C HIS A 357 -25.14 -0.05 -17.99
N ASN A 358 -24.51 0.16 -16.84
CA ASN A 358 -24.42 1.47 -16.21
C ASN A 358 -23.64 2.48 -17.07
N ILE A 359 -22.54 2.06 -17.70
CA ILE A 359 -21.79 2.89 -18.67
C ILE A 359 -22.69 3.32 -19.83
N LYS A 360 -23.44 2.39 -20.44
CA LYS A 360 -24.36 2.70 -21.53
C LYS A 360 -25.44 3.70 -21.10
N CYS A 361 -25.98 3.52 -19.90
CA CYS A 361 -27.02 4.41 -19.36
C CYS A 361 -26.50 5.81 -19.04
N LEU A 362 -25.28 5.94 -18.50
CA LEU A 362 -24.62 7.24 -18.30
C LEU A 362 -24.46 8.00 -19.62
N ARG A 363 -23.97 7.30 -20.65
CA ARG A 363 -23.78 7.88 -21.98
C ARG A 363 -25.10 8.28 -22.64
N ALA A 364 -26.13 7.44 -22.50
CA ALA A 364 -27.48 7.76 -22.98
C ALA A 364 -28.08 9.00 -22.28
N TYR A 365 -27.70 9.25 -21.03
CA TYR A 365 -28.08 10.47 -20.31
C TYR A 365 -27.26 11.70 -20.72
N GLY A 366 -26.10 11.53 -21.38
CA GLY A 366 -25.23 12.61 -21.86
C GLY A 366 -23.90 12.74 -21.12
N ILE A 367 -23.66 11.91 -20.10
CA ILE A 367 -22.40 11.88 -19.34
C ILE A 367 -21.36 11.10 -20.15
N GLN A 368 -20.18 11.68 -20.34
CA GLN A 368 -19.09 10.96 -20.99
C GLN A 368 -18.38 10.02 -20.02
N VAL A 369 -17.86 8.91 -20.53
CA VAL A 369 -17.08 7.96 -19.72
C VAL A 369 -15.64 7.89 -20.21
N ALA A 370 -14.71 8.06 -19.28
CA ALA A 370 -13.27 7.95 -19.51
C ALA A 370 -12.71 6.70 -18.84
N LEU A 371 -11.84 5.98 -19.54
CA LEU A 371 -11.07 4.88 -18.98
C LEU A 371 -9.69 5.40 -18.52
N ASN A 372 -9.46 5.38 -17.22
CA ASN A 372 -8.27 5.88 -16.56
C ASN A 372 -7.22 4.78 -16.31
N ASN A 373 -5.95 5.19 -16.16
CA ASN A 373 -4.78 4.33 -15.98
C ASN A 373 -4.59 3.26 -17.07
N PHE A 374 -4.94 3.59 -18.32
CA PHE A 374 -4.90 2.60 -19.41
C PHE A 374 -3.48 2.11 -19.69
N GLY A 375 -3.30 0.78 -19.74
CA GLY A 375 -2.02 0.13 -20.02
C GLY A 375 -1.23 -0.31 -18.78
N ARG A 376 -1.59 0.16 -17.58
CA ARG A 376 -0.87 -0.16 -16.34
C ARG A 376 -1.14 -1.59 -15.82
N SER A 377 -2.31 -2.14 -16.15
CA SER A 377 -2.75 -3.48 -15.71
C SER A 377 -2.76 -4.46 -16.89
N TYR A 378 -3.24 -5.70 -16.71
CA TYR A 378 -3.44 -6.67 -17.80
C TYR A 378 -4.50 -6.17 -18.79
N SER A 379 -4.15 -5.25 -19.69
CA SER A 379 -5.07 -4.71 -20.68
C SER A 379 -5.48 -5.77 -21.67
N SER A 380 -6.67 -6.33 -21.47
CA SER A 380 -7.33 -7.08 -22.52
C SER A 380 -7.96 -6.07 -23.47
N LEU A 381 -7.23 -5.72 -24.53
CA LEU A 381 -7.71 -4.93 -25.68
C LEU A 381 -9.08 -5.41 -26.20
N GLN A 382 -9.41 -6.68 -25.93
CA GLN A 382 -10.73 -7.28 -26.14
C GLN A 382 -11.87 -6.44 -25.58
N TYR A 383 -11.70 -5.77 -24.43
CA TYR A 383 -12.77 -5.03 -23.77
C TYR A 383 -13.01 -3.66 -24.38
N LEU A 384 -11.99 -2.99 -24.93
CA LEU A 384 -12.13 -1.66 -25.55
C LEU A 384 -13.22 -1.64 -26.62
N ASN A 385 -13.28 -2.68 -27.44
CA ASN A 385 -14.30 -2.80 -28.49
C ASN A 385 -15.73 -2.88 -27.92
N SER A 386 -15.90 -3.50 -26.75
CA SER A 386 -17.21 -3.72 -26.14
C SER A 386 -17.71 -2.56 -25.28
N LEU A 387 -16.80 -1.74 -24.74
CA LEU A 387 -17.13 -0.74 -23.72
C LEU A 387 -17.69 0.55 -24.30
N ASN A 388 -17.39 0.87 -25.56
CA ASN A 388 -17.84 2.08 -26.23
C ASN A 388 -17.60 3.33 -25.35
N ILE A 389 -16.37 3.49 -24.86
CA ILE A 389 -15.92 4.63 -24.04
C ILE A 389 -15.68 5.88 -24.91
N ASP A 390 -15.74 7.06 -24.28
CA ASP A 390 -15.55 8.32 -24.99
C ASP A 390 -14.10 8.81 -24.94
N ILE A 391 -13.38 8.50 -23.86
CA ILE A 391 -12.04 9.01 -23.56
C ILE A 391 -11.15 7.88 -23.02
N LEU A 392 -9.90 7.84 -23.47
CA LEU A 392 -8.80 7.04 -22.94
C LEU A 392 -7.78 7.97 -22.27
N LYS A 393 -7.45 7.73 -20.99
CA LYS A 393 -6.37 8.45 -20.31
C LYS A 393 -5.15 7.52 -20.18
N ILE A 394 -4.03 7.94 -20.76
CA ILE A 394 -2.75 7.21 -20.69
C ILE A 394 -2.10 7.54 -19.35
N ASP A 395 -1.80 6.51 -18.57
CA ASP A 395 -1.13 6.61 -17.27
C ASP A 395 0.25 7.28 -17.41
N SER A 396 0.59 8.13 -16.42
CA SER A 396 1.84 8.88 -16.39
C SER A 396 3.10 8.02 -16.43
N SER A 397 3.03 6.75 -15.99
CA SER A 397 4.17 5.83 -16.02
C SER A 397 4.72 5.59 -17.43
N PHE A 398 3.86 5.67 -18.46
CA PHE A 398 4.31 5.62 -19.84
C PHE A 398 4.99 6.91 -20.28
N ILE A 399 4.43 8.07 -19.90
CA ILE A 399 4.93 9.40 -20.32
C ILE A 399 6.30 9.70 -19.70
N LYS A 400 6.52 9.23 -18.47
CA LYS A 400 7.70 9.56 -17.67
C LYS A 400 9.03 9.21 -18.32
N ASN A 401 9.10 8.10 -19.06
CA ASN A 401 10.34 7.60 -19.68
C ASN A 401 10.40 7.82 -21.20
N VAL A 402 9.47 8.60 -21.76
CA VAL A 402 9.48 8.99 -23.17
C VAL A 402 10.80 9.68 -23.51
N THR A 403 11.35 9.38 -24.69
CA THR A 403 12.67 9.82 -25.20
C THR A 403 13.90 9.21 -24.52
N ILE A 404 13.71 8.45 -23.43
CA ILE A 404 14.79 7.78 -22.69
C ILE A 404 14.76 6.27 -22.96
N ASP A 405 13.57 5.67 -23.00
CA ASP A 405 13.36 4.25 -23.25
C ASP A 405 12.60 4.01 -24.56
N LYS A 406 13.23 3.26 -25.47
CA LYS A 406 12.66 2.91 -26.78
C LYS A 406 11.40 2.07 -26.66
N THR A 407 11.27 1.24 -25.62
CA THR A 407 10.06 0.44 -25.41
C THR A 407 8.88 1.33 -25.06
N SER A 408 9.07 2.27 -24.12
CA SER A 408 8.07 3.28 -23.75
C SER A 408 7.62 4.12 -24.95
N ASP A 409 8.55 4.53 -25.82
CA ASP A 409 8.27 5.25 -27.06
C ASP A 409 7.33 4.45 -27.99
N ILE A 410 7.65 3.17 -28.25
CA ILE A 410 6.85 2.29 -29.12
C ILE A 410 5.44 2.09 -28.56
N ILE A 411 5.32 1.90 -27.25
CA ILE A 411 4.03 1.70 -26.58
C ILE A 411 3.17 2.96 -26.75
N ILE A 412 3.71 4.15 -26.44
CA ILE A 412 2.95 5.40 -26.54
C ILE A 412 2.52 5.70 -27.97
N GLU A 413 3.42 5.54 -28.94
CA GLU A 413 3.09 5.72 -30.35
C GLU A 413 1.95 4.80 -30.77
N SER A 414 2.00 3.53 -30.35
CA SER A 414 0.96 2.54 -30.62
C SER A 414 -0.38 2.91 -29.97
N LEU A 415 -0.36 3.37 -28.72
CA LEU A 415 -1.56 3.78 -27.98
C LEU A 415 -2.22 5.01 -28.61
N ILE A 416 -1.44 6.03 -28.97
CA ILE A 416 -1.96 7.25 -29.61
C ILE A 416 -2.57 6.91 -30.97
N LYS A 417 -1.88 6.11 -31.78
CA LYS A 417 -2.38 5.68 -33.09
C LYS A 417 -3.66 4.86 -32.97
N MET A 418 -3.71 3.92 -32.02
CA MET A 418 -4.89 3.11 -31.76
C MET A 418 -6.10 3.97 -31.39
N ALA A 419 -5.94 4.93 -30.48
CA ALA A 419 -7.04 5.82 -30.11
C ALA A 419 -7.54 6.66 -31.29
N GLN A 420 -6.63 7.14 -32.15
CA GLN A 420 -6.97 7.84 -33.39
C GLN A 420 -7.79 6.97 -34.34
N GLU A 421 -7.35 5.73 -34.59
CA GLU A 421 -8.03 4.78 -35.49
C GLU A 421 -9.41 4.35 -34.94
N LEU A 422 -9.53 4.18 -33.63
CA LEU A 422 -10.79 3.87 -32.94
C LEU A 422 -11.70 5.11 -32.77
N LYS A 423 -11.23 6.30 -33.13
CA LYS A 423 -11.92 7.58 -32.94
C LYS A 423 -12.29 7.86 -31.48
N VAL A 424 -11.48 7.38 -30.55
CA VAL A 424 -11.61 7.62 -29.11
C VAL A 424 -10.73 8.82 -28.74
N LYS A 425 -11.24 9.72 -27.89
CA LYS A 425 -10.44 10.86 -27.42
C LYS A 425 -9.34 10.36 -26.49
N LEU A 426 -8.16 10.96 -26.55
CA LEU A 426 -7.02 10.53 -25.74
C LEU A 426 -6.43 11.69 -24.95
N VAL A 427 -6.23 11.47 -23.64
CA VAL A 427 -5.58 12.38 -22.70
C VAL A 427 -4.27 11.75 -22.24
N ALA A 428 -3.14 12.41 -22.46
CA ALA A 428 -1.85 12.01 -21.87
C ALA A 428 -1.68 12.64 -20.48
N GLU A 429 -1.44 11.84 -19.44
CA GLU A 429 -1.29 12.32 -18.06
C GLU A 429 0.18 12.42 -17.63
N GLY A 430 0.45 13.27 -16.65
CA GLY A 430 1.80 13.38 -16.07
C GLY A 430 2.82 14.03 -17.00
N ILE A 431 2.41 15.02 -17.79
CA ILE A 431 3.35 15.85 -18.56
C ILE A 431 4.06 16.80 -17.60
N GLU A 432 5.36 16.58 -17.40
CA GLU A 432 6.21 17.31 -16.45
C GLU A 432 7.29 18.13 -17.13
N THR A 433 7.72 17.76 -18.35
CA THR A 433 8.81 18.45 -19.07
C THR A 433 8.45 18.91 -20.48
N ASP A 434 9.15 19.94 -20.97
CA ASP A 434 8.97 20.46 -22.33
C ASP A 434 9.31 19.41 -23.41
N GLU A 435 10.27 18.52 -23.14
CA GLU A 435 10.63 17.41 -24.04
C GLU A 435 9.47 16.42 -24.20
N GLN A 436 8.83 16.02 -23.10
CA GLN A 436 7.65 15.15 -23.12
C GLN A 436 6.51 15.81 -23.91
N LEU A 437 6.26 17.10 -23.65
CA LEU A 437 5.24 17.87 -24.36
C LEU A 437 5.53 17.95 -25.86
N HIS A 438 6.78 18.23 -26.26
CA HIS A 438 7.18 18.31 -27.65
C HIS A 438 7.01 16.97 -28.36
N TYR A 439 7.41 15.87 -27.71
CA TYR A 439 7.24 14.52 -28.22
C TYR A 439 5.77 14.17 -28.45
N LEU A 440 4.90 14.42 -27.46
CA LEU A 440 3.46 14.17 -27.58
C LEU A 440 2.82 15.00 -28.71
N LYS A 441 3.23 16.26 -28.89
CA LYS A 441 2.78 17.09 -30.02
C LYS A 441 3.22 16.51 -31.36
N LYS A 442 4.45 15.99 -31.47
CA LYS A 442 4.96 15.33 -32.68
C LYS A 442 4.14 14.10 -33.06
N LEU A 443 3.66 13.34 -32.07
CA LEU A 443 2.75 12.20 -32.27
C LEU A 443 1.30 12.61 -32.55
N ASN A 444 1.01 13.90 -32.68
CA ASN A 444 -0.34 14.44 -32.82
C ASN A 444 -1.27 14.06 -31.66
N CYS A 445 -0.73 13.93 -30.44
CA CYS A 445 -1.55 13.80 -29.24
C CYS A 445 -2.39 15.09 -29.06
N HIS A 446 -3.71 14.92 -28.94
CA HIS A 446 -4.63 16.06 -28.98
C HIS A 446 -4.78 16.75 -27.61
N THR A 447 -4.84 15.97 -26.53
CA THR A 447 -5.06 16.50 -25.17
C THR A 447 -4.08 15.92 -24.16
N GLY A 448 -3.74 16.69 -23.14
CA GLY A 448 -2.92 16.23 -22.04
C GLY A 448 -3.06 17.08 -20.78
N GLN A 449 -2.54 16.55 -19.68
CA GLN A 449 -2.52 17.17 -18.36
C GLN A 449 -1.22 16.83 -17.63
N GLY A 450 -0.79 17.70 -16.73
CA GLY A 450 0.41 17.48 -15.93
C GLY A 450 0.98 18.74 -15.31
N TYR A 451 1.99 18.56 -14.47
CA TYR A 451 2.58 19.62 -13.65
C TYR A 451 3.36 20.66 -14.46
N LEU A 452 3.75 20.34 -15.70
CA LEU A 452 4.30 21.32 -16.63
C LEU A 452 3.34 22.51 -16.85
N TYR A 453 2.03 22.26 -16.80
CA TYR A 453 1.02 23.31 -16.89
C TYR A 453 0.70 23.88 -15.51
N ILE A 454 0.19 23.04 -14.62
CA ILE A 454 -0.07 23.35 -13.22
C ILE A 454 -0.39 22.08 -12.43
N GLU A 455 -0.01 22.06 -11.16
CA GLU A 455 -0.51 21.10 -10.18
C GLU A 455 -2.02 21.28 -9.91
N PRO A 456 -2.71 20.26 -9.37
CA PRO A 456 -4.06 20.44 -8.85
C PRO A 456 -4.12 21.62 -7.88
N THR A 457 -5.03 22.55 -8.13
CA THR A 457 -5.09 23.84 -7.41
C THR A 457 -6.48 24.09 -6.81
N PRO A 458 -6.61 24.83 -5.69
CA PRO A 458 -7.90 25.19 -5.12
C PRO A 458 -8.79 25.96 -6.10
N ILE A 459 -10.11 25.85 -5.92
CA ILE A 459 -11.13 26.49 -6.76
C ILE A 459 -10.86 27.98 -7.09
N GLN A 460 -10.47 28.78 -6.11
CA GLN A 460 -10.26 30.23 -6.28
C GLN A 460 -9.09 30.56 -7.22
N GLU A 461 -8.05 29.72 -7.23
CA GLU A 461 -6.92 29.86 -8.14
C GLU A 461 -7.28 29.30 -9.52
N PHE A 462 -8.00 28.17 -9.54
CA PHE A 462 -8.48 27.57 -10.78
C PHE A 462 -9.38 28.52 -11.57
N GLU A 463 -10.32 29.23 -10.94
CA GLU A 463 -11.22 30.19 -11.58
C GLU A 463 -10.47 31.33 -12.28
N LYS A 464 -9.37 31.82 -11.67
CA LYS A 464 -8.50 32.83 -12.28
C LYS A 464 -7.84 32.30 -13.56
N ILE A 465 -7.47 31.03 -13.58
CA ILE A 465 -6.89 30.37 -14.76
C ILE A 465 -7.96 30.16 -15.82
N LEU A 466 -9.12 29.62 -15.42
CA LEU A 466 -10.22 29.31 -16.31
C LEU A 466 -10.72 30.57 -17.05
N SER A 467 -10.79 31.72 -16.38
CA SER A 467 -11.18 32.99 -17.00
C SER A 467 -10.32 33.39 -18.22
N LYS A 468 -9.06 32.95 -18.27
CA LYS A 468 -8.12 33.21 -19.37
C LYS A 468 -8.34 32.28 -20.57
N LYS A 469 -9.12 31.20 -20.43
CA LYS A 469 -9.43 30.16 -21.44
C LYS A 469 -8.24 29.33 -21.93
N LYS A 470 -7.03 29.85 -21.84
CA LYS A 470 -5.78 29.21 -22.26
C LYS A 470 -4.77 29.20 -21.12
N LEU A 471 -3.97 28.13 -21.05
CA LEU A 471 -2.90 27.96 -20.10
C LEU A 471 -1.63 27.49 -20.81
N ASN A 472 -0.56 28.28 -20.73
CA ASN A 472 0.72 27.92 -21.31
C ASN A 472 1.57 27.13 -20.29
N PRO A 473 2.50 26.26 -20.76
CA PRO A 473 3.50 25.63 -19.93
C PRO A 473 4.26 26.63 -19.05
N ILE A 474 4.57 26.23 -17.82
CA ILE A 474 5.40 27.00 -16.91
C ILE A 474 6.85 26.85 -17.37
N ASN A 475 7.52 27.99 -17.58
CA ASN A 475 8.93 28.02 -17.93
C ASN A 475 9.75 27.93 -16.63
N VAL A 476 10.01 26.71 -16.14
CA VAL A 476 10.67 26.50 -14.85
C VAL A 476 12.16 26.84 -14.97
N LYS A 477 12.50 28.10 -14.68
CA LYS A 477 13.84 28.42 -14.14
C LYS A 477 13.78 28.13 -12.65
N ASN A 478 14.42 27.04 -12.22
CA ASN A 478 14.61 26.72 -10.80
C ASN A 478 15.09 27.98 -10.04
N PRO A 479 14.32 28.54 -9.11
CA PRO A 479 14.88 29.49 -8.17
C PRO A 479 15.73 28.69 -7.18
N ALA A 480 17.04 28.76 -7.34
CA ALA A 480 17.96 28.36 -6.30
C ALA A 480 17.61 29.16 -5.03
N ILE A 481 17.13 28.47 -3.99
CA ILE A 481 16.96 29.08 -2.67
C ILE A 481 18.37 29.21 -2.06
N GLU A 482 19.07 30.29 -2.42
CA GLU A 482 20.32 30.71 -1.77
C GLU A 482 20.02 31.51 -0.49
N GLY A 483 20.46 30.94 0.64
CA GLY A 483 21.31 31.68 1.59
C GLY A 483 20.68 32.62 2.60
N ARG A 484 20.05 32.09 3.66
CA ARG A 484 20.20 32.61 5.04
C ARG A 484 20.29 31.44 6.01
N ARG A 485 21.48 30.88 6.23
CA ARG A 485 21.68 29.75 7.14
C ARG A 485 22.82 30.03 8.11
N ASN A 486 22.58 29.80 9.40
CA ASN A 486 23.52 30.11 10.49
C ASN A 486 24.50 28.96 10.81
N PHE A 487 24.29 27.75 10.27
CA PHE A 487 25.06 26.56 10.60
C PHE A 487 25.51 25.78 9.36
N PHE A 488 26.67 25.12 9.44
CA PHE A 488 27.16 24.23 8.39
C PHE A 488 26.28 22.97 8.28
N ARG A 489 26.36 22.27 7.14
CA ARG A 489 25.68 20.99 6.89
C ARG A 489 26.61 20.01 6.23
N ILE A 490 26.44 18.75 6.53
CA ILE A 490 27.11 17.64 5.87
C ILE A 490 26.10 16.96 4.95
N ASN A 491 26.38 16.97 3.65
CA ASN A 491 25.65 16.16 2.69
C ASN A 491 26.20 14.73 2.74
N PHE A 492 25.34 13.75 2.99
CA PHE A 492 25.76 12.37 2.97
C PHE A 492 25.79 11.85 1.53
N ILE A 493 26.89 11.18 1.16
CA ILE A 493 27.04 10.59 -0.18
C ILE A 493 25.99 9.47 -0.37
N ASN A 494 25.84 8.64 0.65
CA ASN A 494 24.79 7.63 0.77
C ASN A 494 23.78 8.10 1.81
N LEU A 495 22.51 7.72 1.69
CA LEU A 495 21.48 8.18 2.61
C LEU A 495 21.62 7.50 3.96
N LEU A 496 21.50 8.25 5.06
CA LEU A 496 21.60 7.71 6.41
C LEU A 496 20.22 7.23 6.90
N GLU A 497 20.09 5.94 7.18
CA GLU A 497 18.88 5.36 7.78
C GLU A 497 18.71 5.84 9.22
N VAL A 498 17.47 6.22 9.57
CA VAL A 498 17.10 6.70 10.89
C VAL A 498 15.77 6.12 11.33
N ASP A 499 15.65 5.83 12.62
CA ASP A 499 14.38 5.52 13.27
C ASP A 499 13.67 6.83 13.63
N MET A 500 12.59 7.16 12.91
CA MET A 500 11.77 8.35 13.12
C MET A 500 10.54 8.02 13.96
N THR A 501 10.32 8.74 15.06
CA THR A 501 9.13 8.61 15.93
C THR A 501 8.44 9.96 16.05
N VAL A 502 7.10 9.98 16.08
CA VAL A 502 6.36 11.22 16.44
C VAL A 502 6.17 11.22 17.95
N LEU A 503 6.67 12.26 18.63
CA LEU A 503 6.55 12.41 20.08
C LEU A 503 5.29 13.16 20.48
N THR A 504 4.95 14.21 19.74
CA THR A 504 3.76 15.02 19.99
C THR A 504 2.99 15.29 18.70
N ILE A 505 1.67 15.33 18.81
CA ILE A 505 0.76 15.79 17.76
C ILE A 505 -0.22 16.75 18.40
N ASN A 506 -0.33 17.98 17.88
CA ASN A 506 -1.13 19.04 18.49
C ASN A 506 -0.80 19.23 19.98
N ASP A 507 0.49 19.25 20.31
CA ASP A 507 1.03 19.40 21.68
C ASP A 507 0.66 18.29 22.67
N LYS A 508 -0.01 17.22 22.21
CA LYS A 508 -0.30 16.03 23.02
C LYS A 508 0.76 14.97 22.77
N LYS A 509 1.33 14.43 23.85
CA LYS A 509 2.25 13.28 23.77
C LYS A 509 1.52 12.08 23.17
N VAL A 510 2.13 11.49 22.14
CA VAL A 510 1.66 10.25 21.51
C VAL A 510 2.72 9.17 21.69
N ASN A 511 2.30 7.94 21.98
CA ASN A 511 3.22 6.81 22.08
C ASN A 511 3.12 5.98 20.79
N LEU A 512 3.81 6.46 19.75
CA LEU A 512 3.87 5.80 18.45
C LEU A 512 5.17 5.01 18.30
N GLY A 513 5.15 4.07 17.35
CA GLY A 513 6.33 3.34 16.91
C GLY A 513 7.31 4.23 16.20
N TYR A 514 8.44 3.64 15.85
CA TYR A 514 9.32 4.27 14.88
C TYR A 514 8.91 3.83 13.47
N THR A 515 9.31 4.62 12.48
CA THR A 515 9.29 4.28 11.06
C THR A 515 10.63 4.66 10.49
N LYS A 516 11.13 3.88 9.52
CA LYS A 516 12.40 4.21 8.86
C LYS A 516 12.25 5.48 8.03
N ALA A 517 13.27 6.32 8.09
CA ALA A 517 13.44 7.49 7.23
C ALA A 517 14.90 7.52 6.73
N LEU A 518 15.15 8.30 5.68
CA LEU A 518 16.46 8.42 5.05
C LEU A 518 16.94 9.87 5.09
N ILE A 519 18.01 10.16 5.83
CA ILE A 519 18.59 11.50 5.95
C ILE A 519 19.55 11.75 4.78
N LYS A 520 19.32 12.85 4.07
CA LYS A 520 20.13 13.31 2.92
C LYS A 520 21.25 14.25 3.38
N ASP A 521 20.94 15.13 4.31
CA ASP A 521 21.93 15.97 4.97
C ASP A 521 21.54 16.30 6.41
N MET A 522 22.54 16.67 7.21
CA MET A 522 22.34 17.07 8.60
C MET A 522 23.30 18.19 8.98
N GLY A 523 22.84 19.12 9.80
CA GLY A 523 23.66 20.11 10.48
C GLY A 523 23.16 20.37 11.90
N PRO A 524 23.87 21.19 12.70
CA PRO A 524 23.51 21.46 14.09
C PRO A 524 22.13 22.12 14.28
N GLY A 525 21.59 22.78 13.25
CA GLY A 525 20.28 23.43 13.30
C GLY A 525 19.13 22.62 12.69
N GLY A 526 19.39 21.46 12.08
CA GLY A 526 18.34 20.70 11.42
C GLY A 526 18.84 19.65 10.43
N LEU A 527 17.92 18.85 9.88
CA LEU A 527 18.21 17.79 8.91
C LEU A 527 17.28 17.86 7.68
N ARG A 528 17.70 17.24 6.58
CA ARG A 528 16.81 16.93 5.46
C ARG A 528 16.65 15.43 5.35
N PHE A 529 15.42 14.95 5.28
CA PHE A 529 15.14 13.52 5.18
C PHE A 529 14.03 13.21 4.18
N ILE A 530 14.00 11.95 3.73
CA ILE A 530 13.01 11.38 2.84
C ILE A 530 12.17 10.37 3.63
N SER A 531 10.86 10.39 3.43
CA SER A 531 9.91 9.44 4.02
C SER A 531 8.76 9.15 3.08
N THR A 532 8.13 7.99 3.26
CA THR A 532 6.86 7.61 2.61
C THR A 532 5.63 8.18 3.30
N ILE A 533 5.80 8.78 4.49
CA ILE A 533 4.68 9.32 5.27
C ILE A 533 4.56 10.81 4.98
N ARG A 534 3.36 11.26 4.58
CA ARG A 534 3.03 12.68 4.50
C ARG A 534 2.73 13.25 5.88
N LEU A 535 3.67 14.01 6.44
CA LEU A 535 3.60 14.64 7.75
C LEU A 535 3.14 16.11 7.62
N PRO A 536 2.40 16.64 8.60
CA PRO A 536 1.92 18.02 8.56
C PRO A 536 3.07 18.99 8.80
N ILE A 537 3.09 20.11 8.07
CA ILE A 537 3.98 21.24 8.35
C ILE A 537 3.29 22.14 9.39
N LYS A 538 3.40 21.78 10.66
CA LYS A 538 2.91 22.58 11.79
C LYS A 538 3.93 22.52 12.93
N ASN A 539 4.12 23.64 13.65
CA ASN A 539 5.06 23.72 14.77
C ASN A 539 4.67 22.85 15.98
N ASN A 540 3.46 22.30 15.98
CA ASN A 540 2.89 21.50 17.08
C ASN A 540 3.11 19.98 16.91
N ILE A 541 4.02 19.59 16.02
CA ILE A 541 4.46 18.21 15.82
C ILE A 541 5.96 18.13 16.06
N ILE A 542 6.35 17.36 17.07
CA ILE A 542 7.76 17.10 17.39
C ILE A 542 8.10 15.68 16.95
N LEU A 543 9.10 15.58 16.08
CA LEU A 543 9.67 14.32 15.63
C LEU A 543 10.96 14.04 16.37
N GLN A 544 11.18 12.78 16.71
CA GLN A 544 12.43 12.24 17.20
C GLN A 544 13.10 11.42 16.09
N PHE A 545 14.40 11.59 15.94
CA PHE A 545 15.24 10.88 14.99
C PHE A 545 16.37 10.20 15.76
N LYS A 546 16.38 8.85 15.76
CA LYS A 546 17.43 8.06 16.39
C LYS A 546 18.24 7.26 15.35
N THR A 547 19.55 7.46 15.32
CA THR A 547 20.49 6.73 14.44
C THR A 547 21.86 6.61 15.12
N GLU A 548 22.84 6.08 14.40
CA GLU A 548 24.20 5.86 14.87
C GLU A 548 25.19 6.28 13.77
N ILE A 549 26.16 7.11 14.13
CA ILE A 549 27.25 7.55 13.26
C ILE A 549 28.56 7.38 14.05
N LEU A 550 29.58 6.74 13.47
CA LEU A 550 30.88 6.50 14.14
C LEU A 550 30.77 5.73 15.48
N ALA A 551 29.78 4.83 15.62
CA ALA A 551 29.45 4.16 16.88
C ALA A 551 29.00 5.08 18.03
N GLU A 552 28.66 6.33 17.72
CA GLU A 552 28.03 7.27 18.64
C GLU A 552 26.52 7.33 18.33
N GLU A 553 25.67 7.08 19.33
CA GLU A 553 24.22 7.23 19.18
C GLU A 553 23.86 8.70 18.98
N ILE A 554 23.11 8.98 17.91
CA ILE A 554 22.54 10.30 17.63
C ILE A 554 21.05 10.24 17.90
N ASN A 555 20.59 11.15 18.75
CA ASN A 555 19.18 11.32 19.06
C ASN A 555 18.84 12.81 18.98
N VAL A 556 18.06 13.21 17.97
CA VAL A 556 17.72 14.61 17.71
C VAL A 556 16.23 14.81 17.58
N TYR A 557 15.76 16.00 17.95
CA TYR A 557 14.35 16.37 17.95
C TYR A 557 14.12 17.61 17.09
N GLY A 558 13.00 17.65 16.37
CA GLY A 558 12.66 18.83 15.59
C GLY A 558 11.27 18.83 14.97
N CYS A 559 10.92 19.96 14.36
CA CYS A 559 9.63 20.19 13.73
C CYS A 559 9.77 20.34 12.20
N PRO A 560 8.85 19.79 11.39
CA PRO A 560 8.82 20.01 9.95
C PRO A 560 8.57 21.48 9.58
N LYS A 561 9.37 22.02 8.66
CA LYS A 561 9.26 23.41 8.17
C LYS A 561 8.83 23.53 6.72
N TRP A 562 9.20 22.55 5.90
CA TRP A 562 8.78 22.45 4.52
C TRP A 562 8.75 20.98 4.11
N ILE A 563 7.97 20.70 3.08
CA ILE A 563 7.82 19.41 2.42
C ILE A 563 7.94 19.67 0.92
N GLU A 564 8.60 18.76 0.22
CA GLU A 564 8.66 18.73 -1.23
C GLU A 564 8.35 17.29 -1.67
N GLU A 565 7.46 17.14 -2.64
CA GLU A 565 7.18 15.85 -3.26
C GLU A 565 8.30 15.57 -4.26
N VAL A 566 9.04 14.48 -4.04
CA VAL A 566 10.21 14.16 -4.87
C VAL A 566 9.80 13.28 -6.03
N HIS A 567 9.13 12.16 -5.73
CA HIS A 567 8.76 11.16 -6.72
C HIS A 567 7.76 10.15 -6.14
N GLY A 568 6.56 10.05 -6.72
CA GLY A 568 5.53 9.12 -6.25
C GLY A 568 5.15 9.39 -4.79
N ASP A 569 5.03 8.36 -3.96
CA ASP A 569 4.68 8.49 -2.54
C ASP A 569 5.87 8.91 -1.64
N LEU A 570 6.94 9.50 -2.19
CA LEU A 570 8.11 9.95 -1.43
C LEU A 570 8.16 11.47 -1.24
N TYR A 571 8.37 11.85 0.00
CA TYR A 571 8.41 13.24 0.44
C TYR A 571 9.76 13.58 1.06
N GLU A 572 10.40 14.66 0.59
CA GLU A 572 11.57 15.28 1.23
C GLU A 572 11.10 16.37 2.20
N TYR A 573 11.71 16.43 3.37
CA TYR A 573 11.38 17.39 4.42
C TYR A 573 12.61 18.13 4.90
N GLY A 574 12.40 19.39 5.28
CA GLY A 574 13.33 20.13 6.13
C GLY A 574 12.84 20.15 7.57
N ILE A 575 13.70 19.69 8.49
CA ILE A 575 13.47 19.77 9.94
C ILE A 575 14.32 20.89 10.53
N GLU A 576 13.70 21.71 11.37
CA GLU A 576 14.41 22.59 12.31
C GLU A 576 14.50 21.89 13.67
N PHE A 577 15.70 21.79 14.23
CA PHE A 577 15.88 21.14 15.53
C PHE A 577 15.42 22.01 16.69
N THR A 578 14.83 21.37 17.68
CA THR A 578 14.43 21.98 18.97
C THR A 578 15.42 21.67 20.09
N VAL A 579 16.61 21.20 19.76
CA VAL A 579 17.68 20.81 20.71
C VAL A 579 18.27 22.01 21.43
N ASP A 580 18.68 21.78 22.69
CA ASP A 580 19.38 22.79 23.50
C ASP A 580 20.84 23.00 23.05
N GLU A 581 21.53 24.00 23.60
CA GLU A 581 22.90 24.34 23.18
C GLU A 581 23.93 23.25 23.49
N ASN A 582 23.71 22.45 24.54
CA ASN A 582 24.62 21.37 24.92
C ASN A 582 24.51 20.20 23.94
N GLU A 583 23.29 19.75 23.64
CA GLU A 583 23.01 18.73 22.63
C GLU A 583 23.52 19.16 21.25
N ARG A 584 23.34 20.45 20.90
CA ARG A 584 23.86 21.02 19.65
C ARG A 584 25.38 20.97 19.58
N THR A 585 26.07 21.23 20.69
CA THR A 585 27.53 21.18 20.76
C THR A 585 28.05 19.75 20.57
N ILE A 586 27.41 18.77 21.20
CA ILE A 586 27.72 17.35 21.03
C ILE A 586 27.55 16.95 19.56
N LEU A 587 26.37 17.23 18.98
CA LEU A 587 26.07 16.94 17.58
C LEU A 587 27.08 17.59 16.62
N THR A 588 27.46 18.85 16.88
CA THR A 588 28.47 19.57 16.11
C THR A 588 29.81 18.83 16.12
N GLY A 589 30.24 18.34 17.28
CA GLY A 589 31.45 17.54 17.43
C GLY A 589 31.40 16.24 16.62
N VAL A 590 30.30 15.49 16.70
CA VAL A 590 30.13 14.23 15.95
C VAL A 590 30.18 14.48 14.44
N LEU A 591 29.43 15.49 13.97
CA LEU A 591 29.39 15.85 12.55
C LEU A 591 30.78 16.27 12.04
N HIS A 592 31.52 17.10 12.77
CA HIS A 592 32.89 17.47 12.37
C HIS A 592 33.84 16.27 12.30
N LYS A 593 33.81 15.37 13.29
CA LYS A 593 34.60 14.12 13.24
C LYS A 593 34.25 13.29 12.01
N PHE A 594 32.97 13.18 11.68
CA PHE A 594 32.49 12.48 10.51
C PHE A 594 32.98 13.12 9.20
N GLU A 595 32.90 14.45 9.09
CA GLU A 595 33.38 15.19 7.90
C GLU A 595 34.89 14.97 7.66
N VAL A 596 35.70 15.01 8.72
CA VAL A 596 37.14 14.77 8.64
C VAL A 596 37.44 13.33 8.21
N LYS A 597 36.74 12.34 8.78
CA LYS A 597 36.92 10.93 8.38
C LYS A 597 36.51 10.68 6.92
N MET A 598 35.41 11.27 6.45
CA MET A 598 34.96 11.15 5.06
C MET A 598 35.96 11.72 4.06
N LYS A 599 36.58 12.88 4.35
CA LYS A 599 37.62 13.47 3.50
C LYS A 599 38.86 12.58 3.38
N ASN A 600 39.14 11.76 4.39
CA ASN A 600 40.34 10.93 4.46
C ASN A 600 40.12 9.49 3.93
N ASN A 601 38.88 9.03 3.72
CA ASN A 601 38.55 7.68 3.24
C ASN A 601 37.34 7.69 2.30
N MET A 602 37.57 7.64 0.97
CA MET A 602 36.50 7.39 -0.01
C MET A 602 36.03 5.93 0.10
N GLY A 603 34.88 5.70 0.73
CA GLY A 603 34.33 4.35 0.97
C GLY A 603 33.96 4.05 2.43
N PHE A 604 33.93 5.08 3.28
CA PHE A 604 33.60 5.00 4.69
C PHE A 604 32.19 4.41 4.95
N ASN A 605 32.09 3.38 5.81
CA ASN A 605 30.85 2.63 6.05
C ASN A 605 30.51 2.46 7.54
N GLU A 606 31.01 3.33 8.43
CA GLU A 606 30.65 3.32 9.87
C GLU A 606 29.37 4.15 10.11
N GLY A 607 28.22 3.52 9.92
CA GLY A 607 26.89 4.09 10.14
C GLY A 607 25.83 3.30 9.37
N ARG A 608 24.54 3.56 9.61
CA ARG A 608 23.44 2.88 8.91
C ARG A 608 23.19 3.48 7.52
N PHE A 609 24.19 3.48 6.65
CA PHE A 609 24.07 4.06 5.31
C PHE A 609 23.42 3.10 4.32
N VAL A 610 22.53 3.64 3.49
CA VAL A 610 21.77 2.92 2.48
C VAL A 610 22.34 3.23 1.10
N PHE A 611 22.63 2.17 0.35
CA PHE A 611 23.19 2.24 -1.01
C PHE A 611 22.11 2.16 -2.11
N ASP A 612 20.91 1.70 -1.75
CA ASP A 612 19.76 1.67 -2.62
C ASP A 612 19.17 3.08 -2.82
N SER A 613 18.55 3.31 -3.98
CA SER A 613 17.72 4.50 -4.15
C SER A 613 16.51 4.46 -3.20
N PRO A 614 15.97 5.61 -2.74
CA PRO A 614 14.75 5.64 -1.92
C PRO A 614 13.58 4.81 -2.50
N ASN A 615 13.40 4.87 -3.82
CA ASN A 615 12.38 4.13 -4.55
C ASN A 615 12.56 2.60 -4.49
N THR A 616 13.78 2.13 -4.23
CA THR A 616 14.10 0.71 -4.08
C THR A 616 14.11 0.28 -2.61
N TYR A 617 14.51 1.18 -1.73
CA TYR A 617 14.67 0.91 -0.30
C TYR A 617 13.33 0.79 0.43
N PHE A 618 12.44 1.77 0.30
CA PHE A 618 11.18 1.78 1.05
C PHE A 618 10.23 0.61 0.73
N PRO A 619 10.10 0.16 -0.53
CA PRO A 619 9.32 -1.04 -0.83
C PRO A 619 9.87 -2.33 -0.23
N LYS A 620 11.18 -2.41 0.09
CA LYS A 620 11.76 -3.57 0.78
C LYS A 620 11.37 -3.62 2.27
N LEU A 621 10.94 -2.50 2.84
CA LEU A 621 10.50 -2.40 4.25
C LEU A 621 9.00 -2.62 4.43
N SER A 622 8.25 -2.62 3.33
CA SER A 622 6.77 -2.67 3.30
C SER A 622 6.30 -4.12 3.20
#